data_AF-A0AAD1T6P6-F1
#
_entry.id   AF-A0AAD1T6P6-F1
#
_cell.length_a   1.000
_cell.length_b   1.000
_cell.length_c   1.000
_cell.angle_alpha   90.00
_cell.angle_beta   90.00
_cell.angle_gamma   90.00
#
_symmetry.space_group_name_H-M   'P 1'
#
loop_
_entity.id
_entity.type
_entity.pdbx_description
1 polymer ?
#
loop_
_entity_poly.entity_id
_entity_poly.type
_entity_poly.pdbx_seq_one_letter_code
_entity_poly.pdbx_strand_id
1 'polypeptide(L)'
;MFCTVHGAENYCGPNDTAITFDRAHRAARPRNLPPDRPRDLICRIHNFPLKEEIFCKTRQNKELTIDGQLVTVFQDLAPSTLQARQALRPITQALLERQIKFRWNFPFALTVNLQNKTHTISSPEDVPEFKRALKLPPSEVEDWTGLAANPTRQPSQKPKWQRSPRKRHRQNHPGIDTSASTRDEPA
;
A
#
# COMPACT_ATOMS: atom_id res chain seq x y z
N MET A 1 12.68 -11.99 27.11
CA MET A 1 14.09 -11.94 26.70
C MET A 1 14.27 -10.66 25.92
N PHE A 2 14.88 -9.67 26.55
CA PHE A 2 15.02 -8.31 26.04
C PHE A 2 16.12 -8.29 24.98
N CYS A 3 15.83 -7.88 23.75
CA CYS A 3 16.87 -7.62 22.77
C CYS A 3 17.26 -6.15 22.90
N THR A 4 18.42 -5.94 23.50
CA THR A 4 19.11 -4.67 23.68
C THR A 4 19.37 -4.00 22.33
N VAL A 5 19.02 -2.72 22.20
CA VAL A 5 19.34 -1.90 21.04
C VAL A 5 20.82 -1.49 21.16
N HIS A 6 21.72 -2.30 20.60
CA HIS A 6 23.11 -1.91 20.42
C HIS A 6 23.30 -1.31 19.03
N GLY A 7 23.97 -0.16 18.99
CA GLY A 7 24.80 0.27 17.86
C GLY A 7 24.08 0.85 16.66
N ALA A 8 24.27 2.14 16.43
CA ALA A 8 24.13 2.74 15.11
C ALA A 8 25.21 2.16 14.18
N GLU A 9 24.93 1.01 13.57
CA GLU A 9 25.79 0.44 12.55
C GLU A 9 25.43 1.07 11.20
N ASN A 10 26.32 1.95 10.75
CA ASN A 10 26.29 2.55 9.42
C ASN A 10 26.45 1.42 8.38
N TYR A 11 25.39 1.13 7.63
CA TYR A 11 25.48 0.24 6.48
C TYR A 11 26.28 0.93 5.38
N CYS A 12 27.56 0.57 5.27
CA CYS A 12 28.49 0.99 4.23
C CYS A 12 28.19 0.21 2.94
N GLY A 13 27.62 0.89 1.94
CA GLY A 13 27.58 0.43 0.55
C GLY A 13 28.76 1.03 -0.24
N PRO A 14 29.04 0.57 -1.48
CA PRO A 14 30.32 0.74 -2.17
C PRO A 14 30.66 2.18 -2.65
N ASN A 15 29.90 3.17 -2.20
CA ASN A 15 30.32 4.56 -2.10
C ASN A 15 29.90 5.00 -0.70
N ASP A 16 30.84 5.44 0.14
CA ASP A 16 30.72 5.75 1.57
C ASP A 16 29.75 6.91 1.91
N THR A 17 28.70 7.10 1.12
CA THR A 17 27.64 8.06 1.39
C THR A 17 26.76 7.53 2.51
N ALA A 18 27.02 7.98 3.72
CA ALA A 18 26.17 7.70 4.88
C ALA A 18 24.71 8.09 4.56
N ILE A 19 23.80 7.11 4.65
CA ILE A 19 22.37 7.34 4.44
C ILE A 19 21.78 7.93 5.72
N THR A 20 21.40 9.20 5.67
CA THR A 20 20.78 9.91 6.80
C THR A 20 19.25 9.94 6.69
N PHE A 21 18.59 9.60 7.78
CA PHE A 21 17.12 9.58 7.89
C PHE A 21 16.65 10.66 8.86
N ASP A 22 15.68 11.47 8.45
CA ASP A 22 14.98 12.40 9.35
C ASP A 22 14.00 11.64 10.26
N ARG A 23 13.38 10.58 9.72
CA ARG A 23 12.37 9.77 10.39
C ARG A 23 12.29 8.38 9.77
N ALA A 24 12.20 7.36 10.61
CA ALA A 24 11.87 6.00 10.20
C ALA A 24 10.89 5.40 11.20
N HIS A 25 9.76 4.89 10.73
CA HIS A 25 8.72 4.30 11.59
C HIS A 25 7.84 3.33 10.82
N ARG A 26 7.07 2.51 11.53
CA ARG A 26 6.06 1.63 10.92
C ARG A 26 4.77 2.39 10.67
N ALA A 27 4.16 2.17 9.52
CA ALA A 27 2.85 2.70 9.18
C ALA A 27 1.77 2.19 10.16
N ALA A 28 0.69 2.96 10.27
CA ALA A 28 -0.49 2.52 11.02
C ALA A 28 -1.09 1.26 10.38
N ARG A 29 -1.50 0.29 11.20
CA ARG A 29 -2.03 -0.97 10.69
C ARG A 29 -3.44 -0.77 10.11
N PRO A 30 -3.68 -1.08 8.83
CA PRO A 30 -5.04 -1.10 8.29
C PRO A 30 -5.87 -2.17 8.99
N ARG A 31 -7.14 -1.87 9.27
CA ARG A 31 -8.06 -2.82 9.94
C ARG A 31 -8.21 -4.15 9.19
N ASN A 32 -8.09 -4.11 7.87
CA ASN A 32 -8.30 -5.25 6.98
C ASN A 32 -7.01 -6.06 6.74
N LEU A 33 -5.87 -5.65 7.33
CA LEU A 33 -4.60 -6.34 7.15
C LEU A 33 -4.54 -7.57 8.06
N PRO A 34 -4.26 -8.79 7.53
CA PRO A 34 -4.06 -9.99 8.34
C PRO A 34 -3.04 -9.78 9.48
N PRO A 35 -3.20 -10.45 10.65
CA PRO A 35 -2.30 -10.33 11.79
C PRO A 35 -0.84 -10.64 11.48
N ASP A 36 -0.62 -11.59 10.59
CA ASP A 36 0.72 -12.10 10.31
C ASP A 36 1.45 -11.29 9.23
N ARG A 37 0.74 -10.39 8.52
CA ARG A 37 1.35 -9.59 7.46
C ARG A 37 2.14 -8.43 8.08
N PRO A 38 3.43 -8.25 7.73
CA PRO A 38 4.22 -7.15 8.24
C PRO A 38 3.64 -5.79 7.84
N ARG A 39 3.85 -4.78 8.70
CA ARG A 39 3.49 -3.39 8.43
C ARG A 39 4.56 -2.72 7.59
N ASP A 40 4.12 -1.89 6.65
CA ASP A 40 5.00 -1.04 5.84
C ASP A 40 5.86 -0.13 6.72
N LEU A 41 7.07 0.17 6.24
CA LEU A 41 8.00 1.12 6.85
C LEU A 41 7.95 2.43 6.06
N ILE A 42 7.76 3.54 6.76
CA ILE A 42 7.80 4.88 6.20
C ILE A 42 9.10 5.52 6.64
N CYS A 43 9.98 5.76 5.67
CA CYS A 43 11.29 6.36 5.86
C CYS A 43 11.36 7.69 5.12
N ARG A 44 11.70 8.75 5.85
CA ARG A 44 12.02 10.07 5.30
C ARG A 44 13.53 10.20 5.25
N ILE A 45 14.08 10.11 4.04
CA ILE A 45 15.50 10.35 3.76
C ILE A 45 15.74 11.85 3.77
N HIS A 46 16.80 12.28 4.45
CA HIS A 46 17.14 13.70 4.60
C HIS A 46 17.48 14.36 3.26
N ASN A 47 18.27 13.68 2.44
CA ASN A 47 18.76 14.18 1.17
C ASN A 47 17.89 13.70 -0.02
N PHE A 48 17.34 14.66 -0.79
CA PHE A 48 16.49 14.35 -1.94
C PHE A 48 17.22 13.63 -3.09
N PRO A 49 18.39 14.10 -3.58
CA PRO A 49 19.19 13.34 -4.55
C PRO A 49 19.46 11.89 -4.14
N LEU A 50 19.83 11.66 -2.88
CA LEU A 50 20.09 10.31 -2.36
C LEU A 50 18.84 9.41 -2.44
N LYS A 51 17.68 9.95 -2.08
CA LYS A 51 16.39 9.26 -2.24
C LYS A 51 16.15 8.87 -3.70
N GLU A 52 16.42 9.76 -4.66
CA GLU A 52 16.25 9.45 -6.08
C GLU A 52 17.22 8.37 -6.57
N GLU A 53 18.49 8.42 -6.12
CA GLU A 53 19.48 7.39 -6.43
C GLU A 53 19.05 6.01 -5.92
N ILE A 54 18.51 5.92 -4.69
CA ILE A 54 17.95 4.68 -4.13
C ILE A 54 16.81 4.16 -5.01
N PHE A 55 15.90 5.01 -5.46
CA PHE A 55 14.81 4.60 -6.35
C PHE A 55 15.32 4.16 -7.73
N CYS A 56 16.34 4.83 -8.29
CA CYS A 56 16.98 4.41 -9.54
C CYS A 56 17.60 3.01 -9.41
N LYS A 57 18.39 2.77 -8.36
CA LYS A 57 18.99 1.46 -8.07
C LYS A 57 17.93 0.37 -7.85
N THR A 58 16.87 0.70 -7.12
CA THR A 58 15.76 -0.25 -6.87
C THR A 58 14.99 -0.59 -8.14
N ARG A 59 14.88 0.32 -9.11
CA ARG A 59 14.24 0.02 -10.41
C ARG A 59 15.13 -0.80 -11.34
N GLN A 60 16.45 -0.62 -11.23
CA GLN A 60 17.43 -1.41 -11.99
C GLN A 60 17.52 -2.84 -11.46
N ASN A 61 17.46 -3.00 -10.14
CA ASN A 61 17.49 -4.30 -9.47
C ASN A 61 16.06 -4.83 -9.30
N LYS A 62 15.68 -5.82 -10.10
CA LYS A 62 14.31 -6.38 -10.08
C LYS A 62 13.94 -7.05 -8.75
N GLU A 63 14.93 -7.55 -8.03
CA GLU A 63 14.75 -8.27 -6.76
C GLU A 63 15.62 -7.64 -5.69
N LEU A 64 14.97 -7.14 -4.63
CA LEU A 64 15.63 -6.62 -3.45
C LEU A 64 15.27 -7.53 -2.27
N THR A 65 16.24 -8.21 -1.68
CA THR A 65 16.00 -9.16 -0.59
C THR A 65 16.67 -8.71 0.71
N ILE A 66 15.97 -8.85 1.83
CA ILE A 66 16.50 -8.69 3.19
C ILE A 66 16.25 -10.00 3.92
N ASP A 67 17.30 -10.63 4.45
CA ASP A 67 17.23 -11.94 5.13
C ASP A 67 16.50 -13.03 4.29
N GLY A 68 16.73 -13.02 2.97
CA GLY A 68 16.08 -13.93 2.03
C GLY A 68 14.61 -13.60 1.72
N GLN A 69 14.05 -12.52 2.25
CA GLN A 69 12.69 -12.07 1.98
C GLN A 69 12.66 -10.96 0.94
N LEU A 70 11.80 -11.08 -0.07
CA LEU A 70 11.61 -10.04 -1.08
C LEU A 70 10.97 -8.79 -0.46
N VAL A 71 11.60 -7.65 -0.71
CA VAL A 71 11.16 -6.32 -0.28
C VAL A 71 10.90 -5.45 -1.49
N THR A 72 9.81 -4.71 -1.45
CA THR A 72 9.43 -3.75 -2.49
C THR A 72 9.48 -2.33 -1.94
N VAL A 73 10.07 -1.40 -2.68
CA VAL A 73 10.17 0.01 -2.28
C VAL A 73 9.25 0.85 -3.16
N PHE A 74 8.41 1.66 -2.53
CA PHE A 74 7.47 2.56 -3.21
C PHE A 74 7.70 4.00 -2.77
N GLN A 75 7.37 4.94 -3.66
CA GLN A 75 7.34 6.36 -3.31
C GLN A 75 6.07 6.67 -2.51
N ASP A 76 6.22 7.44 -1.43
CA ASP A 76 5.09 7.96 -0.67
C ASP A 76 4.40 9.08 -1.47
N LEU A 77 3.18 8.82 -1.93
CA LEU A 77 2.40 9.71 -2.78
C LEU A 77 1.08 10.04 -2.11
N ALA A 78 0.63 11.28 -2.29
CA ALA A 78 -0.66 11.70 -1.78
C ALA A 78 -1.80 10.83 -2.34
N PRO A 79 -2.85 10.53 -1.56
CA PRO A 79 -4.00 9.75 -2.03
C PRO A 79 -4.65 10.31 -3.29
N SER A 80 -4.75 11.64 -3.42
CA SER A 80 -5.27 12.32 -4.61
C SER A 80 -4.42 12.02 -5.85
N THR A 81 -3.09 12.03 -5.72
CA THR A 81 -2.17 11.65 -6.81
C THR A 81 -2.36 10.18 -7.21
N LEU A 82 -2.52 9.27 -6.23
CA LEU A 82 -2.78 7.86 -6.51
C LEU A 82 -4.11 7.64 -7.23
N GLN A 83 -5.17 8.35 -6.83
CA GLN A 83 -6.47 8.30 -7.48
C GLN A 83 -6.39 8.82 -8.92
N ALA A 84 -5.72 9.95 -9.16
CA ALA A 84 -5.53 10.48 -10.50
C ALA A 84 -4.75 9.50 -11.39
N ARG A 85 -3.72 8.82 -10.83
CA ARG A 85 -3.00 7.75 -11.56
C ARG A 85 -3.87 6.54 -11.86
N GLN A 86 -4.78 6.19 -10.94
CA GLN A 86 -5.75 5.11 -11.16
C GLN A 86 -6.76 5.46 -12.26
N ALA A 87 -7.21 6.71 -12.35
CA ALA A 87 -8.10 7.16 -13.42
C ALA A 87 -7.45 6.95 -14.81
N LEU A 88 -6.14 7.17 -14.92
CA LEU A 88 -5.36 6.94 -16.14
C LEU A 88 -4.93 5.47 -16.37
N ARG A 89 -5.38 4.53 -15.53
CA ARG A 89 -5.04 3.10 -15.67
C ARG A 89 -5.36 2.54 -17.06
N PRO A 90 -6.52 2.80 -17.70
CA PRO A 90 -6.81 2.30 -19.04
C PRO A 90 -5.79 2.76 -20.09
N ILE A 91 -5.31 4.00 -19.99
CA ILE A 91 -4.29 4.54 -20.88
C ILE A 91 -2.95 3.85 -20.62
N THR A 92 -2.51 3.79 -19.36
CA THR A 92 -1.22 3.16 -19.03
C THR A 92 -1.18 1.68 -19.40
N GLN A 93 -2.30 0.95 -19.27
CA GLN A 93 -2.40 -0.43 -19.72
C GLN A 93 -2.22 -0.54 -21.24
N ALA A 94 -2.91 0.30 -22.02
CA ALA A 94 -2.75 0.31 -23.48
C ALA A 94 -1.31 0.68 -23.91
N LEU A 95 -0.62 1.54 -23.15
CA LEU A 95 0.79 1.86 -23.38
C LEU A 95 1.70 0.65 -23.10
N LEU A 96 1.45 -0.08 -22.02
CA LEU A 96 2.21 -1.29 -21.66
C LEU A 96 2.01 -2.41 -22.70
N GLU A 97 0.78 -2.66 -23.13
CA GLU A 97 0.44 -3.66 -24.15
C GLU A 97 1.17 -3.39 -25.48
N ARG A 98 1.38 -2.11 -25.80
CA ARG A 98 2.12 -1.66 -26.99
C ARG A 98 3.62 -1.45 -26.75
N GLN A 99 4.12 -1.78 -25.56
CA GLN A 99 5.51 -1.61 -25.15
C GLN A 99 6.02 -0.15 -25.29
N ILE A 100 5.12 0.83 -25.18
CA ILE A 100 5.46 2.25 -25.21
C ILE A 100 5.90 2.68 -23.82
N LYS A 101 7.14 3.16 -23.71
CA LYS A 101 7.69 3.67 -22.45
C LYS A 101 7.01 5.00 -22.08
N PHE A 102 6.59 5.10 -20.83
CA PHE A 102 6.03 6.32 -20.26
C PHE A 102 6.68 6.63 -18.91
N ARG A 103 6.51 7.87 -18.45
CA ARG A 103 6.95 8.33 -17.13
C ARG A 103 5.85 9.15 -16.46
N TRP A 104 5.83 9.10 -15.13
CA TRP A 104 5.04 10.00 -14.30
C TRP A 104 5.89 11.18 -13.86
N ASN A 105 5.46 12.40 -14.16
CA ASN A 105 6.06 13.61 -13.60
C ASN A 105 5.29 14.05 -12.34
N PHE A 106 5.99 14.75 -11.45
CA PHE A 106 5.41 15.35 -10.25
C PHE A 106 4.78 16.72 -10.60
N PRO A 107 3.66 17.13 -9.97
CA PRO A 107 2.85 16.36 -9.00
C PRO A 107 1.97 15.29 -9.66
N PHE A 108 1.45 15.56 -10.85
CA PHE A 108 0.68 14.60 -11.65
C PHE A 108 0.73 14.97 -13.14
N ALA A 109 1.52 14.23 -13.91
CA ALA A 109 1.44 14.23 -15.37
C ALA A 109 1.96 12.91 -15.94
N LEU A 110 1.34 12.42 -17.02
CA LEU A 110 1.79 11.22 -17.75
C LEU A 110 2.48 11.65 -19.03
N THR A 111 3.77 11.36 -19.17
CA THR A 111 4.56 11.73 -20.35
C THR A 111 5.05 10.52 -21.13
N VAL A 112 4.90 10.58 -22.45
CA VAL A 112 5.43 9.63 -23.42
C VAL A 112 6.32 10.36 -24.40
N ASN A 113 7.49 9.78 -24.70
CA ASN A 113 8.36 10.24 -25.77
C ASN A 113 8.20 9.29 -26.95
N LEU A 114 7.63 9.76 -28.07
CA LEU A 114 7.44 8.98 -29.29
C LEU A 114 7.89 9.81 -30.50
N GLN A 115 8.73 9.24 -31.38
CA GLN A 115 9.15 9.88 -32.64
C GLN A 115 9.68 11.32 -32.46
N ASN A 116 10.55 11.53 -31.47
CA ASN A 116 11.11 12.84 -31.08
C ASN A 116 10.08 13.89 -30.63
N LYS A 117 8.83 13.49 -30.38
CA LYS A 117 7.80 14.34 -29.78
C LYS A 117 7.48 13.85 -28.38
N THR A 118 7.25 14.82 -27.50
CA THR A 118 6.83 14.57 -26.13
C THR A 118 5.34 14.84 -26.02
N HIS A 119 4.58 13.82 -25.68
CA HIS A 119 3.14 13.92 -25.40
C HIS A 119 2.93 13.83 -23.90
N THR A 120 2.16 14.76 -23.33
CA THR A 120 1.92 14.82 -21.89
C THR A 120 0.43 14.97 -21.61
N ILE A 121 -0.06 14.24 -20.61
CA ILE A 121 -1.39 14.44 -20.02
C ILE A 121 -1.19 15.08 -18.66
N SER A 122 -1.65 16.32 -18.49
CA SER A 122 -1.69 17.03 -17.20
C SER A 122 -3.13 17.32 -16.78
N SER A 123 -4.01 17.53 -17.77
CA SER A 123 -5.43 17.80 -17.62
C SER A 123 -6.27 16.75 -18.37
N PRO A 124 -7.57 16.57 -18.03
CA PRO A 124 -8.46 15.71 -18.78
C PRO A 124 -8.63 16.12 -20.25
N GLU A 125 -8.48 17.41 -20.54
CA GLU A 125 -8.57 17.98 -21.88
C GLU A 125 -7.45 17.47 -22.81
N ASP A 126 -6.31 17.07 -22.25
CA ASP A 126 -5.18 16.53 -23.01
C ASP A 126 -5.42 15.09 -23.50
N VAL A 127 -6.37 14.37 -22.90
CA VAL A 127 -6.62 12.93 -23.15
C VAL A 127 -6.98 12.63 -24.61
N PRO A 128 -7.91 13.36 -25.25
CA PRO A 128 -8.30 13.07 -26.63
C PRO A 128 -7.13 13.27 -27.60
N GLU A 129 -6.37 14.37 -27.44
CA GLU A 129 -5.21 14.64 -28.27
C GLU A 129 -4.11 13.58 -28.08
N PHE A 130 -3.83 13.21 -26.82
CA PHE A 130 -2.85 12.19 -26.48
C PHE A 130 -3.21 10.83 -27.08
N LYS A 131 -4.48 10.41 -26.99
CA LYS A 131 -4.96 9.15 -27.58
C LYS A 131 -4.84 9.17 -29.10
N ARG A 132 -5.19 10.29 -29.74
CA ARG A 132 -5.07 10.48 -31.20
C ARG A 132 -3.61 10.38 -31.64
N ALA A 133 -2.70 11.07 -30.95
CA ALA A 133 -1.27 11.07 -31.27
C ALA A 133 -0.65 9.66 -31.17
N LEU A 134 -1.02 8.89 -30.15
CA LEU A 134 -0.50 7.54 -29.91
C LEU A 134 -1.36 6.41 -30.54
N LYS A 135 -2.41 6.78 -31.28
CA LYS A 135 -3.40 5.87 -31.91
C LYS A 135 -3.98 4.85 -30.92
N LEU A 136 -4.21 5.24 -29.67
CA LEU A 136 -4.66 4.36 -28.59
C LEU A 136 -6.13 3.92 -28.79
N PRO A 137 -6.54 2.76 -28.26
CA PRO A 137 -7.93 2.34 -28.34
C PRO A 137 -8.84 3.34 -27.60
N PRO A 138 -10.13 3.43 -27.99
CA PRO A 138 -11.12 4.16 -27.22
C PRO A 138 -11.19 3.56 -25.81
N SER A 139 -10.77 4.34 -24.82
CA SER A 139 -10.91 4.02 -23.41
C SER A 139 -11.67 5.14 -22.74
N GLU A 140 -12.62 4.82 -21.87
CA GLU A 140 -13.22 5.81 -20.99
C GLU A 140 -12.25 6.09 -19.84
N VAL A 141 -12.06 7.37 -19.56
CA VAL A 141 -11.15 7.84 -18.51
C VAL A 141 -11.98 8.74 -17.62
N GLU A 142 -12.06 8.39 -16.35
CA GLU A 142 -12.78 9.20 -15.36
C GLU A 142 -12.10 10.56 -15.21
N ASP A 143 -12.90 11.61 -15.02
CA ASP A 143 -12.38 12.94 -14.72
C ASP A 143 -11.72 12.95 -13.34
N TRP A 144 -10.40 13.17 -13.32
CA TRP A 144 -9.61 13.19 -12.09
C TRP A 144 -9.48 14.58 -11.46
N THR A 145 -10.04 15.64 -12.06
CA THR A 145 -9.96 17.00 -11.51
C THR A 145 -10.76 17.16 -10.22
N GLY A 146 -11.95 16.54 -10.16
CA GLY A 146 -12.81 16.54 -8.96
C GLY A 146 -12.31 15.64 -7.82
N LEU A 147 -11.44 14.67 -8.12
CA LEU A 147 -10.92 13.71 -7.13
C LEU A 147 -9.87 14.33 -6.18
N ALA A 148 -9.18 15.38 -6.62
CA ALA A 148 -8.21 16.10 -5.79
C ALA A 148 -8.86 16.94 -4.68
N ALA A 149 -10.10 17.41 -4.91
CA ALA A 149 -10.81 18.33 -4.01
C ALA A 149 -11.54 17.63 -2.86
N ASN A 150 -11.75 16.31 -2.94
CA ASN A 150 -12.54 15.59 -1.95
C ASN A 150 -11.95 14.21 -1.68
N PRO A 151 -11.08 14.04 -0.66
CA PRO A 151 -10.66 12.74 -0.19
C PRO A 151 -11.80 12.09 0.62
N THR A 152 -13.01 12.09 0.07
CA THR A 152 -14.05 11.21 0.58
C THR A 152 -13.59 9.82 0.20
N ARG A 153 -12.95 9.18 1.18
CA ARG A 153 -12.69 7.75 1.24
C ARG A 153 -13.98 7.08 0.77
N GLN A 154 -14.08 6.71 -0.51
CA GLN A 154 -15.24 5.96 -0.97
C GLN A 154 -15.29 4.73 -0.07
N PRO A 155 -16.36 4.56 0.72
CA PRO A 155 -16.46 3.39 1.56
C PRO A 155 -16.41 2.21 0.60
N SER A 156 -15.36 1.40 0.66
CA SER A 156 -15.39 0.07 0.04
C SER A 156 -16.73 -0.53 0.45
N GLN A 157 -17.56 -0.96 -0.50
CA GLN A 157 -18.87 -1.52 -0.19
C GLN A 157 -18.69 -2.52 0.95
N LYS A 158 -19.13 -2.13 2.16
CA LYS A 158 -18.93 -2.97 3.33
C LYS A 158 -19.83 -4.18 3.09
N PRO A 159 -19.32 -5.43 3.17
CA PRO A 159 -20.21 -6.57 3.15
C PRO A 159 -21.27 -6.37 4.24
N LYS A 160 -22.55 -6.51 3.87
CA LYS A 160 -23.68 -6.37 4.77
C LYS A 160 -23.58 -7.44 5.84
N TRP A 161 -23.18 -7.05 7.05
CA TRP A 161 -23.04 -7.96 8.19
C TRP A 161 -24.34 -8.73 8.42
N GLN A 162 -24.32 -10.04 8.20
CA GLN A 162 -25.31 -10.94 8.77
C GLN A 162 -24.79 -11.40 10.13
N ARG A 163 -25.61 -11.23 11.18
CA ARG A 163 -25.28 -11.73 12.52
C ARG A 163 -25.37 -13.26 12.48
N SER A 164 -24.23 -13.94 12.60
CA SER A 164 -24.21 -15.37 12.86
C SER A 164 -24.86 -15.63 14.24
N PRO A 165 -25.77 -16.61 14.37
CA PRO A 165 -26.38 -16.94 15.65
C PRO A 165 -25.31 -17.27 16.69
N ARG A 166 -25.34 -16.60 17.85
CA ARG A 166 -24.48 -16.95 18.99
C ARG A 166 -24.76 -18.39 19.39
N LYS A 167 -23.81 -19.31 19.17
CA LYS A 167 -23.83 -20.61 19.82
C LYS A 167 -23.74 -20.39 21.33
N ARG A 168 -24.86 -20.53 22.03
CA ARG A 168 -24.86 -20.62 23.49
C ARG A 168 -24.12 -21.90 23.85
N HIS A 169 -22.94 -21.77 24.46
CA HIS A 169 -22.27 -22.91 25.07
C HIS A 169 -23.06 -23.29 26.33
N ARG A 170 -23.96 -24.27 26.19
CA ARG A 170 -24.68 -24.85 27.33
C ARG A 170 -23.69 -25.74 28.06
N GLN A 171 -23.13 -25.25 29.17
CA GLN A 171 -22.41 -26.11 30.10
C GLN A 171 -23.47 -26.92 30.86
N ASN A 172 -23.58 -28.21 30.55
CA ASN A 172 -24.36 -29.15 31.35
C ASN A 172 -23.48 -29.57 32.53
N HIS A 173 -23.81 -29.13 33.75
CA HIS A 173 -23.31 -29.79 34.96
C HIS A 173 -24.22 -30.99 35.26
N PRO A 174 -23.68 -32.20 35.51
CA PRO A 174 -24.47 -33.31 35.99
C PRO A 174 -24.90 -33.05 37.45
N GLY A 175 -26.17 -33.29 37.73
CA GLY A 175 -26.80 -33.10 39.03
C GLY A 175 -26.16 -33.95 40.11
N ILE A 176 -26.02 -33.37 41.30
CA ILE A 176 -25.76 -34.11 42.53
C ILE A 176 -27.13 -34.39 43.13
N ASP A 177 -27.51 -35.67 43.12
CA ASP A 177 -28.75 -36.15 43.71
C ASP A 177 -28.72 -36.00 45.24
N THR A 178 -29.70 -35.29 45.75
CA THR A 178 -30.07 -35.27 47.17
C THR A 178 -30.64 -36.63 47.56
N SER A 179 -30.02 -37.31 48.51
CA SER A 179 -30.71 -38.29 49.34
C SER A 179 -30.43 -38.03 50.82
N ALA A 180 -31.51 -37.89 51.56
CA ALA A 180 -31.56 -37.71 53.00
C ALA A 180 -31.25 -39.03 53.73
N SER A 181 -30.60 -38.94 54.89
CA SER A 181 -30.68 -39.99 55.91
C SER A 181 -30.59 -39.36 57.30
N THR A 182 -31.65 -39.58 58.09
CA THR A 182 -31.85 -39.14 59.47
C THR A 182 -31.28 -40.21 60.44
N ARG A 183 -31.06 -39.79 61.71
CA ARG A 183 -30.89 -40.59 62.97
C ARG A 183 -29.45 -41.00 63.32
N ASP A 184 -28.95 -40.96 64.56
CA ASP A 184 -29.44 -40.63 65.92
C ASP A 184 -28.19 -40.28 66.81
N GLU A 185 -28.42 -39.59 67.95
CA GLU A 185 -27.56 -39.50 69.17
C GLU A 185 -27.20 -40.91 69.74
N PRO A 186 -26.37 -41.11 70.81
CA PRO A 186 -25.89 -40.22 71.91
C PRO A 186 -24.35 -40.35 72.14
N ALA A 187 -23.65 -39.75 73.12
CA ALA A 187 -23.92 -39.46 74.54
C ALA A 187 -23.07 -38.30 75.09
#